data_AF-A0A941F6K6-F1
#
_entry.id   AF-A0A941F6K6-F1
#
_cell.length_a   1.000
_cell.length_b   1.000
_cell.length_c   1.000
_cell.angle_alpha   90.00
_cell.angle_beta   90.00
_cell.angle_gamma   90.00
#
_symmetry.space_group_name_H-M   'P 1'
#
loop_
_entity.id
_entity.type
_entity.pdbx_description
1 polymer ?
#
loop_
_entity_poly.entity_id
_entity_poly.type
_entity_poly.pdbx_seq_one_letter_code
_entity_poly.pdbx_strand_id
1 'polypeptide(L)'
;MHIRYQQPTAWQGRIDSISDPMAFRWHQIVHPLNLNQPVKANSAVINICFLGFCCDEGVKRNLGRPGAAKGPASIRKEMANWPANCHPHAQLFDAGNITCTDSNLEEAQEALAKAVQLILEHGYFPILLGGGHEIALGHFNGILQSKGAAPAIVNFDAHLDLRPVQDKGSSGTMFNQIHEICSQLQQPFNYLCVGPQTYANTQSLFAKADEMGARYILAKEITAAHISQVDEQIHYYLHDKDAVYLTLCTDVLSAAHAPGVSAVQPFGLDPDLVLQLIKSIIKTGKVCSIDFAEVSPRFDADNRTAKLIAVYIYAVINAIIEQQINQSH
;
A
#
# COMPACT_ATOMS: atom_id res chain seq x y z
N MET A 1 20.18 -5.07 14.86
CA MET A 1 18.86 -5.68 15.06
C MET A 1 18.61 -6.58 13.86
N HIS A 2 18.43 -7.89 14.05
CA HIS A 2 18.10 -8.78 12.92
C HIS A 2 16.67 -8.46 12.48
N ILE A 3 16.50 -8.05 11.22
CA ILE A 3 15.16 -7.93 10.65
C ILE A 3 14.57 -9.33 10.69
N ARG A 4 13.46 -9.51 11.41
CA ARG A 4 12.73 -10.78 11.47
C ARG A 4 12.13 -11.05 10.10
N TYR A 5 12.97 -11.58 9.21
CA TYR A 5 12.72 -11.85 7.80
C TYR A 5 12.31 -13.31 7.64
N GLN A 6 11.14 -13.54 7.05
CA GLN A 6 10.74 -14.85 6.55
C GLN A 6 10.83 -14.87 5.02
N GLN A 7 11.53 -15.87 4.46
CA GLN A 7 11.63 -16.01 3.01
C GLN A 7 10.24 -16.17 2.36
N PRO A 8 10.05 -15.67 1.13
CA PRO A 8 8.81 -15.86 0.39
C PRO A 8 8.55 -17.35 0.14
N THR A 9 7.34 -17.84 0.48
CA THR A 9 6.94 -19.24 0.27
C THR A 9 5.95 -19.45 -0.88
N ALA A 10 5.51 -18.37 -1.54
CA ALA A 10 4.31 -18.38 -2.39
C ALA A 10 4.56 -18.29 -3.91
N TRP A 11 5.81 -18.20 -4.37
CA TRP A 11 6.12 -18.12 -5.81
C TRP A 11 6.21 -19.52 -6.40
N GLN A 12 5.05 -20.08 -6.76
CA GLN A 12 4.94 -21.34 -7.49
C GLN A 12 3.77 -21.25 -8.46
N GLY A 13 3.87 -21.90 -9.60
CA GLY A 13 2.84 -21.82 -10.61
C GLY A 13 3.03 -22.74 -11.80
N ARG A 14 2.14 -22.59 -12.77
CA ARG A 14 2.23 -23.20 -14.09
C ARG A 14 3.53 -22.77 -14.77
N ILE A 15 4.17 -23.67 -15.50
CA ILE A 15 5.32 -23.37 -16.34
C ILE A 15 4.88 -23.60 -17.78
N ASP A 16 4.85 -22.54 -18.59
CA ASP A 16 4.58 -22.65 -20.03
C ASP A 16 5.87 -22.97 -20.80
N SER A 17 7.02 -22.48 -20.32
CA SER A 17 8.35 -22.79 -20.84
C SER A 17 9.42 -22.65 -19.76
N ILE A 18 10.46 -23.49 -19.83
CA ILE A 18 11.66 -23.40 -18.99
C ILE A 18 12.80 -22.62 -19.64
N SER A 19 12.68 -22.31 -20.94
CA SER A 19 13.77 -21.74 -21.74
C SER A 19 13.39 -20.50 -22.54
N ASP A 20 12.09 -20.23 -22.75
CA ASP A 20 11.60 -19.05 -23.47
C ASP A 20 11.11 -17.99 -22.47
N PRO A 21 11.86 -16.88 -22.27
CA PRO A 21 11.47 -15.81 -21.36
C PRO A 21 10.14 -15.14 -21.72
N MET A 22 9.70 -15.19 -22.99
CA MET A 22 8.41 -14.61 -23.41
C MET A 22 7.21 -15.43 -22.92
N ALA A 23 7.45 -16.67 -22.50
CA ALA A 23 6.45 -17.55 -21.91
C ALA A 23 6.61 -17.66 -20.38
N PHE A 24 7.50 -16.87 -19.76
CA PHE A 24 7.69 -16.92 -18.32
C PHE A 24 6.50 -16.32 -17.58
N ARG A 25 6.32 -16.80 -16.35
CA ARG A 25 5.39 -16.24 -15.37
C ARG A 25 6.12 -15.60 -14.21
N TRP A 26 5.40 -14.83 -13.41
CA TRP A 26 5.99 -14.06 -12.30
C TRP A 26 6.76 -14.94 -11.32
N HIS A 27 6.27 -16.14 -11.00
CA HIS A 27 7.02 -17.07 -10.14
C HIS A 27 8.39 -17.48 -10.68
N GLN A 28 8.63 -17.34 -11.99
CA GLN A 28 9.93 -17.62 -12.62
C GLN A 28 10.87 -16.41 -12.63
N ILE A 29 10.35 -15.18 -12.43
CA ILE A 29 11.11 -13.93 -12.57
C ILE A 29 11.18 -13.08 -11.29
N VAL A 30 10.40 -13.43 -10.26
CA VAL A 30 10.49 -12.76 -8.96
C VAL A 30 11.64 -13.37 -8.16
N HIS A 31 12.62 -12.55 -7.82
CA HIS A 31 13.82 -12.98 -7.11
C HIS A 31 13.72 -12.70 -5.60
N PRO A 32 14.08 -13.64 -4.72
CA PRO A 32 14.12 -13.37 -3.29
C PRO A 32 15.17 -12.31 -2.95
N LEU A 33 14.84 -11.36 -2.08
CA LEU A 33 15.74 -10.31 -1.62
C LEU A 33 16.00 -10.42 -0.12
N ASN A 34 17.23 -10.74 0.27
CA ASN A 34 17.61 -10.83 1.68
C ASN A 34 18.13 -9.48 2.20
N LEU A 35 17.28 -8.75 2.94
CA LEU A 35 17.63 -7.45 3.52
C LEU A 35 18.70 -7.51 4.63
N ASN A 36 19.10 -8.69 5.10
CA ASN A 36 20.20 -8.85 6.06
C ASN A 36 21.58 -8.93 5.38
N GLN A 37 21.63 -8.88 4.05
CA GLN A 37 22.87 -8.86 3.27
C GLN A 37 23.02 -7.52 2.53
N PRO A 38 24.24 -7.11 2.16
CA PRO A 38 24.42 -5.94 1.30
C PRO A 38 23.82 -6.26 -0.08
N VAL A 39 22.81 -5.50 -0.50
CA VAL A 39 22.16 -5.69 -1.79
C VAL A 39 21.96 -4.34 -2.46
N LYS A 40 22.48 -4.14 -3.67
CA LYS A 40 22.32 -2.88 -4.41
C LYS A 40 21.50 -3.14 -5.67
N ALA A 41 20.46 -2.34 -5.89
CA ALA A 41 19.63 -2.43 -7.07
C ALA A 41 20.43 -2.15 -8.35
N ASN A 42 20.04 -2.77 -9.46
CA ASN A 42 20.61 -2.47 -10.76
C ASN A 42 20.09 -1.11 -11.24
N SER A 43 20.96 -0.10 -11.29
CA SER A 43 20.56 1.26 -11.68
C SER A 43 20.14 1.41 -13.16
N ALA A 44 20.35 0.40 -14.00
CA ALA A 44 19.95 0.43 -15.41
C ALA A 44 18.46 0.11 -15.64
N VAL A 45 17.77 -0.42 -14.63
CA VAL A 45 16.36 -0.85 -14.73
C VAL A 45 15.59 -0.43 -13.49
N ILE A 46 14.28 -0.52 -13.58
CA ILE A 46 13.39 -0.31 -12.43
C ILE A 46 13.44 -1.56 -11.56
N ASN A 47 13.62 -1.41 -10.26
CA ASN A 47 13.69 -2.54 -9.34
C ASN A 47 12.49 -2.47 -8.41
N ILE A 48 11.46 -3.28 -8.66
CA ILE A 48 10.28 -3.37 -7.78
C ILE A 48 10.56 -4.39 -6.70
N CYS A 49 10.29 -4.05 -5.44
CA CYS A 49 10.45 -4.95 -4.31
C CYS A 49 9.14 -5.10 -3.53
N PHE A 50 8.63 -6.32 -3.47
CA PHE A 50 7.51 -6.67 -2.60
C PHE A 50 7.98 -6.84 -1.15
N LEU A 51 7.16 -6.40 -0.20
CA LEU A 51 7.36 -6.67 1.22
C LEU A 51 6.00 -6.93 1.88
N GLY A 52 5.87 -8.04 2.60
CA GLY A 52 4.64 -8.37 3.31
C GLY A 52 4.65 -7.91 4.75
N PHE A 53 3.52 -7.41 5.24
CA PHE A 53 3.29 -7.15 6.66
C PHE A 53 2.17 -8.06 7.18
N CYS A 54 2.55 -9.20 7.76
CA CYS A 54 1.61 -10.20 8.24
C CYS A 54 1.17 -9.86 9.68
N CYS A 55 0.25 -8.89 9.82
CA CYS A 55 -0.27 -8.43 11.10
C CYS A 55 -1.78 -8.16 11.05
N ASP A 56 -2.50 -8.54 12.10
CA ASP A 56 -3.90 -8.17 12.34
C ASP A 56 -4.12 -7.67 13.77
N GLU A 57 -3.04 -7.31 14.46
CA GLU A 57 -3.08 -6.88 15.86
C GLU A 57 -3.73 -5.50 15.99
N GLY A 58 -3.43 -4.58 15.07
CA GLY A 58 -4.11 -3.29 15.03
C GLY A 58 -5.59 -3.44 14.71
N VAL A 59 -5.95 -4.37 13.81
CA VAL A 59 -7.36 -4.69 13.51
C VAL A 59 -8.10 -5.17 14.77
N LYS A 60 -7.49 -6.08 15.54
CA LYS A 60 -8.07 -6.56 16.81
C LYS A 60 -8.24 -5.44 17.82
N ARG A 61 -7.20 -4.60 18.00
CA ARG A 61 -7.23 -3.44 18.92
C ARG A 61 -8.30 -2.42 18.51
N ASN A 62 -8.61 -2.30 17.22
CA ASN A 62 -9.67 -1.45 16.68
C ASN A 62 -11.05 -2.14 16.61
N LEU A 63 -11.21 -3.31 17.24
CA LEU A 63 -12.46 -4.10 17.27
C LEU A 63 -12.95 -4.58 15.89
N GLY A 64 -12.04 -4.66 14.92
CA GLY A 64 -12.30 -5.23 13.60
C GLY A 64 -12.30 -6.77 13.60
N ARG A 65 -12.49 -7.34 12.41
CA ARG A 65 -12.53 -8.80 12.21
C ARG A 65 -11.15 -9.30 11.76
N PRO A 66 -10.40 -10.04 12.59
CA PRO A 66 -9.06 -10.50 12.24
C PRO A 66 -9.05 -11.49 11.07
N GLY A 67 -7.96 -11.47 10.32
CA GLY A 67 -7.77 -12.28 9.11
C GLY A 67 -6.82 -11.63 8.09
N ALA A 68 -6.61 -10.32 8.19
CA ALA A 68 -5.77 -9.56 7.28
C ALA A 68 -4.29 -9.98 7.32
N ALA A 69 -3.78 -10.54 8.42
CA ALA A 69 -2.43 -11.10 8.50
C ALA A 69 -2.11 -12.18 7.43
N LYS A 70 -3.13 -12.78 6.81
CA LYS A 70 -2.99 -13.73 5.69
C LYS A 70 -3.07 -13.08 4.30
N GLY A 71 -3.43 -11.81 4.23
CA GLY A 71 -3.48 -10.98 3.02
C GLY A 71 -2.21 -11.09 2.17
N PRO A 72 -1.00 -10.90 2.72
CA PRO A 72 0.23 -10.90 1.93
C PRO A 72 0.48 -12.22 1.20
N ALA A 73 0.13 -13.36 1.83
CA ALA A 73 0.26 -14.68 1.20
C ALA A 73 -0.80 -14.89 0.11
N SER A 74 -2.04 -14.44 0.35
CA SER A 74 -3.13 -14.58 -0.63
C SER A 74 -2.88 -13.77 -1.90
N ILE A 75 -2.40 -12.52 -1.77
CA ILE A 75 -2.14 -11.66 -2.92
C ILE A 75 -0.99 -12.24 -3.76
N ARG A 76 0.12 -12.67 -3.12
CA ARG A 76 1.23 -13.33 -3.81
C ARG A 76 0.79 -14.56 -4.59
N LYS A 77 -0.08 -15.38 -4.01
CA LYS A 77 -0.62 -16.57 -4.68
C LYS A 77 -1.31 -16.21 -6.00
N GLU A 78 -2.10 -15.13 -6.02
CA GLU A 78 -2.81 -14.69 -7.23
C GLU A 78 -1.87 -14.02 -8.25
N MET A 79 -0.78 -13.38 -7.81
CA MET A 79 0.25 -12.82 -8.69
C MET A 79 1.17 -13.89 -9.32
N ALA A 80 1.46 -14.98 -8.60
CA ALA A 80 2.51 -15.94 -8.97
C ALA A 80 2.34 -16.52 -10.39
N ASN A 81 1.10 -16.74 -10.81
CA ASN A 81 0.76 -17.34 -12.10
C ASN A 81 0.59 -16.32 -13.24
N TRP A 82 0.91 -15.05 -13.09
CA TRP A 82 0.74 -14.14 -14.23
C TRP A 82 1.85 -14.23 -15.27
N PRO A 83 1.53 -14.00 -16.55
CA PRO A 83 2.52 -13.80 -17.59
C PRO A 83 3.48 -12.66 -17.24
N ALA A 84 4.78 -12.88 -17.47
CA ALA A 84 5.85 -11.92 -17.27
C ALA A 84 5.89 -10.86 -18.39
N ASN A 85 4.79 -10.16 -18.63
CA ASN A 85 4.69 -9.18 -19.72
C ASN A 85 5.50 -7.88 -19.49
N CYS A 86 6.04 -7.67 -18.28
CA CYS A 86 6.76 -6.45 -17.87
C CYS A 86 8.30 -6.54 -18.02
N HIS A 87 8.79 -7.40 -18.90
CA HIS A 87 10.13 -8.01 -18.78
C HIS A 87 11.38 -7.17 -19.13
N PRO A 88 11.39 -6.16 -20.03
CA PRO A 88 12.66 -5.52 -20.38
C PRO A 88 13.06 -4.34 -19.47
N HIS A 89 12.10 -3.69 -18.80
CA HIS A 89 12.35 -2.42 -18.10
C HIS A 89 12.28 -2.52 -16.57
N ALA A 90 11.84 -3.66 -16.03
CA ALA A 90 11.73 -3.87 -14.59
C ALA A 90 12.23 -5.25 -14.16
N GLN A 91 12.85 -5.29 -12.97
CA GLN A 91 13.14 -6.50 -12.22
C GLN A 91 12.23 -6.56 -10.99
N LEU A 92 11.74 -7.76 -10.68
CA LEU A 92 10.84 -7.99 -9.55
C LEU A 92 11.57 -8.75 -8.45
N PHE A 93 11.43 -8.24 -7.23
CA PHE A 93 12.04 -8.80 -6.03
C PHE A 93 10.99 -9.02 -4.95
N ASP A 94 11.23 -9.96 -4.05
CA ASP A 94 10.40 -10.16 -2.86
C ASP A 94 11.28 -10.27 -1.61
N ALA A 95 11.16 -9.26 -0.75
CA ALA A 95 11.83 -9.17 0.54
C ALA A 95 11.08 -9.90 1.67
N GLY A 96 10.17 -10.81 1.33
CA GLY A 96 9.54 -11.70 2.28
C GLY A 96 8.51 -10.99 3.15
N ASN A 97 8.43 -11.39 4.42
CA ASN A 97 7.44 -10.85 5.36
C ASN A 97 8.07 -10.35 6.65
N ILE A 98 7.48 -9.30 7.19
CA ILE A 98 7.54 -8.88 8.58
C ILE A 98 6.29 -9.41 9.29
N THR A 99 6.46 -10.08 10.43
CA THR A 99 5.37 -10.70 11.19
C THR A 99 5.25 -10.07 12.57
N CYS A 100 4.02 -9.85 13.03
CA CYS A 100 3.77 -9.46 14.42
C CYS A 100 3.78 -10.69 15.33
N THR A 101 4.68 -10.73 16.31
CA THR A 101 4.74 -11.77 17.35
C THR A 101 4.30 -11.20 18.69
N ASP A 102 3.75 -12.04 19.56
CA ASP A 102 3.41 -11.69 20.95
C ASP A 102 2.53 -10.44 21.10
N SER A 103 1.71 -10.14 20.08
CA SER A 103 0.83 -8.95 20.02
C SER A 103 1.59 -7.61 20.11
N ASN A 104 2.90 -7.61 19.80
CA ASN A 104 3.74 -6.42 19.81
C ASN A 104 3.70 -5.71 18.44
N LEU A 105 2.62 -4.97 18.21
CA LEU A 105 2.41 -4.22 16.96
C LEU A 105 3.51 -3.17 16.74
N GLU A 106 3.92 -2.50 17.80
CA GLU A 106 4.90 -1.42 17.79
C GLU A 106 6.27 -1.92 17.28
N GLU A 107 6.78 -3.02 17.83
CA GLU A 107 8.03 -3.65 17.34
C GLU A 107 7.89 -4.13 15.88
N ALA A 108 6.72 -4.64 15.50
CA ALA A 108 6.48 -5.07 14.12
C ALA A 108 6.49 -3.88 13.14
N GLN A 109 5.92 -2.73 13.53
CA GLN A 109 5.94 -1.49 12.75
C GLN A 109 7.35 -0.90 12.67
N GLU A 110 8.15 -0.97 13.73
CA GLU A 110 9.56 -0.57 13.71
C GLU A 110 10.39 -1.45 12.77
N ALA A 111 10.19 -2.77 12.82
CA ALA A 111 10.85 -3.70 11.91
C ALA A 111 10.44 -3.46 10.45
N LEU A 112 9.17 -3.15 10.21
CA LEU A 112 8.66 -2.75 8.89
C LEU A 112 9.32 -1.46 8.40
N ALA A 113 9.38 -0.43 9.26
CA ALA A 113 10.02 0.84 8.93
C ALA A 113 11.48 0.63 8.51
N LYS A 114 12.23 -0.19 9.26
CA LYS A 114 13.62 -0.49 8.94
C LYS A 114 13.76 -1.22 7.60
N ALA A 115 12.87 -2.18 7.31
CA ALA A 115 12.87 -2.89 6.05
C ALA A 115 12.57 -1.96 4.85
N VAL A 116 11.55 -1.11 4.97
CA VAL A 116 11.21 -0.09 3.96
C VAL A 116 12.38 0.88 3.74
N GLN A 117 12.99 1.36 4.81
CA GLN A 117 14.15 2.25 4.73
C GLN A 117 15.26 1.62 3.88
N LEU A 118 15.61 0.35 4.17
CA LEU A 118 16.66 -0.35 3.43
C LEU A 118 16.28 -0.59 1.96
N ILE A 119 15.03 -0.95 1.67
CA ILE A 119 14.56 -1.14 0.29
C ILE A 119 14.78 0.16 -0.51
N LEU A 120 14.35 1.31 0.05
CA LEU A 120 14.49 2.62 -0.59
C LEU A 120 15.97 3.04 -0.74
N GLU A 121 16.77 2.95 0.32
CA GLU A 121 18.19 3.34 0.32
C GLU A 121 19.03 2.53 -0.68
N HIS A 122 18.62 1.29 -0.98
CA HIS A 122 19.31 0.44 -1.94
C HIS A 122 18.78 0.54 -3.37
N GLY A 123 17.84 1.47 -3.63
CA GLY A 123 17.37 1.80 -4.98
C GLY A 123 16.22 0.94 -5.49
N TYR A 124 15.48 0.29 -4.59
CA TYR A 124 14.27 -0.45 -4.94
C TYR A 124 13.02 0.40 -4.68
N PHE A 125 12.00 0.24 -5.52
CA PHE A 125 10.66 0.79 -5.31
C PHE A 125 9.83 -0.20 -4.46
N PRO A 126 9.39 0.17 -3.25
CA PRO A 126 8.63 -0.74 -2.40
C PRO A 126 7.16 -0.82 -2.84
N ILE A 127 6.66 -2.05 -2.94
CA ILE A 127 5.22 -2.35 -3.00
C ILE A 127 4.87 -3.24 -1.82
N LEU A 128 4.17 -2.70 -0.84
CA LEU A 128 3.88 -3.40 0.40
C LEU A 128 2.53 -4.14 0.32
N LEU A 129 2.54 -5.39 0.76
CA LEU A 129 1.36 -6.23 0.87
C LEU A 129 0.99 -6.30 2.34
N GLY A 130 -0.12 -5.67 2.70
CA GLY A 130 -0.46 -5.46 4.08
C GLY A 130 -1.27 -6.56 4.72
N GLY A 131 -1.31 -6.43 6.04
CA GLY A 131 -2.35 -7.00 6.88
C GLY A 131 -3.40 -5.93 7.12
N GLY A 132 -3.66 -5.59 8.37
CA GLY A 132 -4.51 -4.43 8.64
C GLY A 132 -3.82 -3.10 8.29
N HIS A 133 -4.61 -2.02 8.28
CA HIS A 133 -4.13 -0.70 7.87
C HIS A 133 -3.14 -0.05 8.84
N GLU A 134 -2.91 -0.67 10.00
CA GLU A 134 -1.77 -0.38 10.88
C GLU A 134 -0.39 -0.44 10.18
N ILE A 135 -0.31 -1.08 9.01
CA ILE A 135 0.90 -1.06 8.16
C ILE A 135 1.40 0.37 7.88
N ALA A 136 0.47 1.32 7.74
CA ALA A 136 0.78 2.65 7.23
C ALA A 136 1.73 3.43 8.15
N LEU A 137 1.70 3.20 9.47
CA LEU A 137 2.64 3.84 10.40
C LEU A 137 4.09 3.40 10.15
N GLY A 138 4.32 2.09 10.07
CA GLY A 138 5.65 1.54 9.81
C GLY A 138 6.14 1.91 8.42
N HIS A 139 5.25 1.88 7.43
CA HIS A 139 5.58 2.27 6.06
C HIS A 139 6.00 3.75 5.97
N PHE A 140 5.18 4.67 6.51
CA PHE A 140 5.49 6.09 6.57
C PHE A 140 6.84 6.35 7.25
N ASN A 141 7.08 5.73 8.41
CA ASN A 141 8.31 5.89 9.15
C ASN A 141 9.54 5.42 8.35
N GLY A 142 9.43 4.33 7.59
CA GLY A 142 10.52 3.87 6.73
C GLY A 142 10.83 4.84 5.59
N ILE A 143 9.80 5.45 4.98
CA ILE A 143 9.98 6.48 3.95
C ILE A 143 10.64 7.73 4.56
N LEU A 144 10.12 8.19 5.69
CA LEU A 144 10.63 9.36 6.42
C LEU A 144 12.10 9.17 6.80
N GLN A 145 12.47 8.00 7.34
CA GLN A 145 13.85 7.67 7.71
C GLN A 145 14.79 7.63 6.50
N SER A 146 14.32 7.13 5.35
CA SER A 146 15.12 7.06 4.13
C SER A 146 15.31 8.42 3.47
N LYS A 147 14.26 9.26 3.42
CA LYS A 147 14.27 10.54 2.69
C LYS A 147 14.62 11.75 3.55
N GLY A 148 14.51 11.63 4.88
CA GLY A 148 14.66 12.74 5.83
C GLY A 148 13.49 13.73 5.84
N ALA A 149 12.46 13.51 5.03
CA ALA A 149 11.29 14.38 4.90
C ALA A 149 10.00 13.55 4.79
N ALA A 150 8.95 14.03 5.45
CA ALA A 150 7.62 13.42 5.46
C ALA A 150 7.02 13.49 4.04
N PRO A 151 6.63 12.36 3.45
CA PRO A 151 5.91 12.37 2.17
C PRO A 151 4.49 12.91 2.37
N ALA A 152 3.91 13.44 1.29
CA ALA A 152 2.46 13.62 1.23
C ALA A 152 1.79 12.25 1.16
N ILE A 153 0.74 12.07 1.95
CA ILE A 153 0.00 10.82 2.06
C ILE A 153 -1.28 10.96 1.23
N VAL A 154 -1.48 10.03 0.30
CA VAL A 154 -2.77 9.84 -0.37
C VAL A 154 -3.31 8.48 0.09
N ASN A 155 -4.36 8.54 0.90
CA ASN A 155 -5.03 7.36 1.44
C ASN A 155 -6.34 7.11 0.70
N PHE A 156 -6.49 5.97 0.04
CA PHE A 156 -7.77 5.53 -0.50
C PHE A 156 -8.46 4.64 0.52
N ASP A 157 -9.54 5.14 1.13
CA ASP A 157 -10.11 4.54 2.34
C ASP A 157 -11.56 4.97 2.57
N ALA A 158 -12.40 4.07 3.07
CA ALA A 158 -13.74 4.43 3.53
C ALA A 158 -13.71 5.16 4.88
N HIS A 159 -12.61 5.04 5.62
CA HIS A 159 -12.37 5.61 6.94
C HIS A 159 -11.31 6.72 6.88
N LEU A 160 -11.40 7.67 7.80
CA LEU A 160 -10.37 8.70 7.97
C LEU A 160 -9.16 8.18 8.75
N ASP A 161 -9.36 7.16 9.59
CA ASP A 161 -8.31 6.54 10.42
C ASP A 161 -7.43 7.52 11.22
N LEU A 162 -8.10 8.55 11.73
CA LEU A 162 -7.56 9.58 12.62
C LEU A 162 -7.99 9.39 14.08
N ARG A 163 -8.37 8.17 14.50
CA ARG A 163 -8.80 7.93 15.88
C ARG A 163 -7.68 8.32 16.85
N PRO A 164 -8.01 8.95 17.99
CA PRO A 164 -7.01 9.19 19.02
C PRO A 164 -6.51 7.85 19.58
N VAL A 165 -5.23 7.80 19.92
CA VAL A 165 -4.65 6.68 20.65
C VAL A 165 -5.20 6.70 22.07
N GLN A 166 -5.77 5.59 22.54
CA GLN A 166 -6.27 5.47 23.92
C GLN A 166 -5.21 4.87 24.85
N ASP A 167 -4.80 3.62 24.56
CA ASP A 167 -3.75 2.90 25.29
C ASP A 167 -2.57 2.61 24.34
N LYS A 168 -2.87 1.90 23.24
CA LYS A 168 -1.90 1.56 22.20
C LYS A 168 -2.45 1.86 20.81
N GLY A 169 -1.55 1.93 19.83
CA GLY A 169 -1.91 2.11 18.42
C GLY A 169 -2.75 0.94 17.89
N SER A 170 -3.58 1.21 16.90
CA SER A 170 -4.47 0.25 16.24
C SER A 170 -4.54 0.49 14.73
N SER A 171 -5.40 -0.27 14.04
CA SER A 171 -5.65 -0.10 12.60
C SER A 171 -6.45 1.16 12.26
N GLY A 172 -6.77 2.04 13.22
CA GLY A 172 -7.50 3.28 12.96
C GLY A 172 -6.87 4.53 13.57
N THR A 173 -5.64 4.42 14.10
CA THR A 173 -4.93 5.51 14.79
C THR A 173 -3.67 5.98 14.07
N MET A 174 -3.20 5.23 13.08
CA MET A 174 -1.90 5.44 12.44
C MET A 174 -1.73 6.84 11.84
N PHE A 175 -2.75 7.43 11.20
CA PHE A 175 -2.61 8.78 10.63
C PHE A 175 -2.62 9.87 11.71
N ASN A 176 -3.27 9.62 12.85
CA ASN A 176 -3.16 10.48 14.03
C ASN A 176 -1.74 10.42 14.63
N GLN A 177 -1.19 9.21 14.76
CA GLN A 177 0.20 9.01 15.19
C GLN A 177 1.21 9.64 14.21
N ILE A 178 0.96 9.56 12.91
CA ILE A 178 1.79 10.23 11.89
C ILE A 178 1.72 11.76 12.06
N HIS A 179 0.53 12.32 12.29
CA HIS A 179 0.39 13.75 12.58
C HIS A 179 1.23 14.16 13.81
N GLU A 180 1.20 13.37 14.89
CA GLU A 180 2.02 13.61 16.08
C GLU A 180 3.53 13.56 15.77
N ILE A 181 3.99 12.57 14.99
CA ILE A 181 5.38 12.44 14.55
C ILE A 181 5.80 13.65 13.71
N CYS A 182 5.00 14.05 12.72
CA CYS A 182 5.26 15.22 11.89
C CYS A 182 5.37 16.48 12.76
N SER A 183 4.47 16.67 13.73
CA SER A 183 4.51 17.80 14.65
C SER A 183 5.79 17.82 15.50
N GLN A 184 6.22 16.67 16.03
CA GLN A 184 7.45 16.55 16.83
C GLN A 184 8.70 16.86 16.02
N LEU A 185 8.71 16.46 14.75
CA LEU A 185 9.83 16.68 13.83
C LEU A 185 9.75 18.02 13.08
N GLN A 186 8.74 18.84 13.38
CA GLN A 186 8.49 20.12 12.69
C GLN A 186 8.35 19.97 11.17
N GLN A 187 7.75 18.87 10.74
CA GLN A 187 7.46 18.57 9.34
C GLN A 187 5.95 18.72 9.05
N PRO A 188 5.57 19.06 7.81
CA PRO A 188 4.17 19.22 7.46
C PRO A 188 3.43 17.86 7.45
N PHE A 189 2.25 17.83 8.06
CA PHE A 189 1.32 16.70 7.93
C PHE A 189 0.44 16.89 6.69
N ASN A 190 0.92 16.40 5.55
CA ASN A 190 0.18 16.47 4.28
C ASN A 190 -0.65 15.20 4.09
N TYR A 191 -1.88 15.17 4.60
CA TYR A 191 -2.78 14.01 4.50
C TYR A 191 -4.01 14.28 3.64
N LEU A 192 -4.20 13.48 2.60
CA LEU A 192 -5.40 13.46 1.74
C LEU A 192 -6.07 12.09 1.81
N CYS A 193 -7.30 12.03 2.32
CA CYS A 193 -8.14 10.83 2.33
C CYS A 193 -9.17 10.85 1.20
N VAL A 194 -9.08 9.90 0.28
CA VAL A 194 -9.92 9.76 -0.92
C VAL A 194 -10.91 8.62 -0.71
N GLY A 195 -12.19 8.95 -0.71
CA GLY A 195 -13.26 7.99 -0.48
C GLY A 195 -13.84 7.85 0.92
N PRO A 196 -13.58 8.72 1.93
CA PRO A 196 -14.20 8.50 3.24
C PRO A 196 -15.72 8.61 3.13
N GLN A 197 -16.41 7.71 3.83
CA GLN A 197 -17.86 7.61 3.84
C GLN A 197 -18.44 8.20 5.11
N THR A 198 -19.43 9.07 4.99
CA THR A 198 -19.99 9.80 6.14
C THR A 198 -20.73 8.90 7.13
N TYR A 199 -21.18 7.71 6.72
CA TYR A 199 -21.77 6.74 7.65
C TYR A 199 -20.73 5.86 8.35
N ALA A 200 -19.50 5.79 7.84
CA ALA A 200 -18.40 5.01 8.40
C ALA A 200 -17.54 5.84 9.37
N ASN A 201 -17.71 7.16 9.37
CA ASN A 201 -16.94 8.10 10.17
C ASN A 201 -17.85 8.96 11.03
N THR A 202 -17.51 9.13 12.31
CA THR A 202 -18.23 10.04 13.20
C THR A 202 -17.94 11.50 12.81
N GLN A 203 -18.85 12.42 13.14
CA GLN A 203 -18.62 13.86 12.94
C GLN A 203 -17.36 14.35 13.66
N SER A 204 -17.02 13.75 14.81
CA SER A 204 -15.79 14.06 15.55
C SER A 204 -14.52 13.73 14.76
N LEU A 205 -14.53 12.69 13.92
CA LEU A 205 -13.38 12.36 13.07
C LEU A 205 -13.22 13.35 11.93
N PHE A 206 -14.31 13.82 11.32
CA PHE A 206 -14.25 14.91 10.34
C PHE A 206 -13.73 16.21 10.97
N ALA A 207 -14.26 16.59 12.13
CA ALA A 207 -13.77 17.75 12.86
C ALA A 207 -12.28 17.63 13.20
N LYS A 208 -11.82 16.42 13.55
CA LYS A 208 -10.40 16.15 13.82
C LYS A 208 -9.54 16.27 12.55
N ALA A 209 -10.04 15.76 11.42
CA ALA A 209 -9.39 15.92 10.12
C ALA A 209 -9.22 17.41 9.77
N ASP A 210 -10.29 18.19 9.93
CA ASP A 210 -10.26 19.64 9.66
C ASP A 210 -9.28 20.38 10.61
N GLU A 211 -9.27 20.03 11.90
CA GLU A 211 -8.34 20.59 12.91
C GLU A 211 -6.88 20.30 12.55
N MET A 212 -6.59 19.09 12.07
CA MET A 212 -5.25 18.66 11.64
C MET A 212 -4.83 19.20 10.27
N GLY A 213 -5.72 19.94 9.58
CA GLY A 213 -5.48 20.45 8.23
C GLY A 213 -5.50 19.36 7.15
N ALA A 214 -6.01 18.16 7.47
CA ALA A 214 -6.20 17.10 6.49
C ALA A 214 -7.19 17.52 5.39
N ARG A 215 -7.08 16.88 4.24
CA ARG A 215 -8.01 17.02 3.13
C ARG A 215 -8.71 15.71 2.86
N TYR A 216 -9.93 15.78 2.33
CA TYR A 216 -10.65 14.59 1.91
C TYR A 216 -11.55 14.86 0.71
N ILE A 217 -11.79 13.82 -0.08
CA ILE A 217 -12.75 13.80 -1.19
C ILE A 217 -13.74 12.68 -0.90
N LEU A 218 -15.00 13.00 -0.60
CA LEU A 218 -15.96 12.00 -0.13
C LEU A 218 -16.28 10.98 -1.21
N ALA A 219 -16.59 9.74 -0.82
CA ALA A 219 -16.92 8.69 -1.78
C ALA A 219 -18.03 9.08 -2.77
N LYS A 220 -19.03 9.83 -2.29
CA LYS A 220 -20.16 10.32 -3.11
C LYS A 220 -19.74 11.26 -4.25
N GLU A 221 -18.57 11.87 -4.16
CA GLU A 221 -18.03 12.79 -5.16
C GLU A 221 -17.30 12.02 -6.28
N ILE A 222 -16.84 10.80 -5.99
CA ILE A 222 -16.07 9.96 -6.88
C ILE A 222 -17.02 9.12 -7.74
N THR A 223 -17.43 9.71 -8.86
CA THR A 223 -18.31 9.07 -9.84
C THR A 223 -17.70 9.17 -11.23
N ALA A 224 -18.14 8.33 -12.17
CA ALA A 224 -17.68 8.43 -13.56
C ALA A 224 -17.90 9.83 -14.18
N ALA A 225 -18.95 10.55 -13.77
CA ALA A 225 -19.24 11.90 -14.26
C ALA A 225 -18.29 12.98 -13.71
N HIS A 226 -17.73 12.76 -12.52
CA HIS A 226 -16.88 13.74 -11.82
C HIS A 226 -15.41 13.31 -11.72
N ILE A 227 -15.04 12.14 -12.27
CA ILE A 227 -13.71 11.56 -12.08
C ILE A 227 -12.58 12.48 -12.55
N SER A 228 -12.78 13.24 -13.64
CA SER A 228 -11.79 14.22 -14.11
C SER A 228 -11.60 15.39 -13.15
N GLN A 229 -12.66 15.85 -12.49
CA GLN A 229 -12.57 16.92 -11.49
C GLN A 229 -11.90 16.42 -10.21
N VAL A 230 -12.21 15.19 -9.79
CA VAL A 230 -11.52 14.54 -8.66
C VAL A 230 -10.02 14.39 -8.96
N ASP A 231 -9.67 13.95 -10.17
CA ASP A 231 -8.28 13.84 -10.60
C ASP A 231 -7.57 15.20 -10.56
N GLU A 232 -8.18 16.25 -11.11
CA GLU A 232 -7.65 17.62 -11.07
C GLU A 232 -7.42 18.11 -9.63
N GLN A 233 -8.35 17.87 -8.71
CA GLN A 233 -8.21 18.22 -7.31
C GLN A 233 -7.03 17.51 -6.65
N ILE A 234 -6.84 16.22 -6.94
CA ILE A 234 -5.71 15.43 -6.44
C ILE A 234 -4.40 16.00 -7.00
N HIS A 235 -4.31 16.24 -8.31
CA HIS A 235 -3.11 16.82 -8.94
C HIS A 235 -2.78 18.21 -8.40
N TYR A 236 -3.79 19.05 -8.20
CA TYR A 236 -3.63 20.37 -7.58
C TYR A 236 -3.06 20.26 -6.16
N TYR A 237 -3.60 19.36 -5.33
CA TYR A 237 -3.10 19.10 -3.98
C TYR A 237 -1.66 18.59 -3.97
N LEU A 238 -1.29 17.78 -4.96
CA LEU A 238 0.05 17.20 -5.08
C LEU A 238 1.05 18.12 -5.77
N HIS A 239 0.64 19.25 -6.36
CA HIS A 239 1.48 20.10 -7.22
C HIS A 239 2.78 20.55 -6.55
N ASP A 240 2.72 20.96 -5.28
CA ASP A 240 3.85 21.48 -4.48
C ASP A 240 4.52 20.41 -3.59
N LYS A 241 4.18 19.13 -3.75
CA LYS A 241 4.75 18.03 -2.97
C LYS A 241 5.91 17.37 -3.70
N ASP A 242 6.98 17.04 -2.98
CA ASP A 242 8.18 16.40 -3.56
C ASP A 242 8.10 14.87 -3.60
N ALA A 243 7.42 14.27 -2.61
CA ALA A 243 7.27 12.82 -2.49
C ALA A 243 5.85 12.46 -2.05
N VAL A 244 5.33 11.37 -2.61
CA VAL A 244 4.01 10.83 -2.31
C VAL A 244 4.12 9.40 -1.80
N TYR A 245 3.52 9.16 -0.65
CA TYR A 245 3.22 7.85 -0.11
C TYR A 245 1.75 7.54 -0.42
N LEU A 246 1.52 6.52 -1.23
CA LEU A 246 0.19 6.06 -1.62
C LEU A 246 -0.20 4.84 -0.78
N THR A 247 -1.39 4.82 -0.20
CA THR A 247 -1.90 3.66 0.53
C THR A 247 -3.34 3.40 0.12
N LEU A 248 -3.66 2.13 -0.17
CA LEU A 248 -5.01 1.68 -0.50
C LEU A 248 -5.50 0.76 0.62
N CYS A 249 -6.42 1.27 1.44
CA CYS A 249 -7.27 0.42 2.26
C CYS A 249 -8.27 -0.28 1.34
N THR A 250 -8.19 -1.60 1.22
CA THR A 250 -9.03 -2.35 0.28
C THR A 250 -10.53 -2.22 0.60
N ASP A 251 -10.85 -1.85 1.84
CA ASP A 251 -12.23 -1.66 2.27
C ASP A 251 -12.94 -0.46 1.64
N VAL A 252 -12.20 0.48 1.01
CA VAL A 252 -12.80 1.58 0.25
C VAL A 252 -13.63 1.09 -0.93
N LEU A 253 -13.28 -0.08 -1.47
CA LEU A 253 -13.90 -0.67 -2.65
C LEU A 253 -15.26 -1.28 -2.30
N SER A 254 -16.20 -1.23 -3.25
CA SER A 254 -17.50 -1.85 -3.03
C SER A 254 -17.37 -3.33 -2.70
N ALA A 255 -18.12 -3.80 -1.71
CA ALA A 255 -18.19 -5.19 -1.27
C ALA A 255 -18.56 -6.16 -2.42
N ALA A 256 -19.24 -5.67 -3.46
CA ALA A 256 -19.52 -6.43 -4.68
C ALA A 256 -18.24 -6.86 -5.40
N HIS A 257 -17.17 -6.08 -5.29
CA HIS A 257 -15.85 -6.37 -5.87
C HIS A 257 -14.87 -6.87 -4.80
N ALA A 258 -14.83 -6.25 -3.62
CA ALA A 258 -13.87 -6.56 -2.56
C ALA A 258 -14.54 -7.03 -1.25
N PRO A 259 -15.12 -8.24 -1.19
CA PRO A 259 -15.81 -8.74 0.00
C PRO A 259 -14.85 -9.16 1.13
N GLY A 260 -13.63 -9.56 0.76
CA GLY A 260 -12.59 -10.09 1.64
C GLY A 260 -11.88 -9.02 2.44
N VAL A 261 -12.59 -8.28 3.28
CA VAL A 261 -12.04 -7.21 4.15
C VAL A 261 -12.66 -7.24 5.55
N SER A 262 -12.05 -6.55 6.51
CA SER A 262 -12.58 -6.43 7.87
C SER A 262 -13.91 -5.66 7.90
N ALA A 263 -14.00 -4.49 7.27
CA ALA A 263 -15.18 -3.64 7.26
C ALA A 263 -15.74 -3.43 5.83
N VAL A 264 -16.66 -4.29 5.39
CA VAL A 264 -17.19 -4.23 4.01
C VAL A 264 -18.01 -2.96 3.76
N GLN A 265 -17.89 -2.39 2.57
CA GLN A 265 -18.65 -1.21 2.15
C GLN A 265 -19.65 -1.55 1.03
N PRO A 266 -20.96 -1.62 1.31
CA PRO A 266 -21.94 -1.94 0.27
C PRO A 266 -21.93 -0.93 -0.89
N PHE A 267 -21.79 0.36 -0.58
CA PHE A 267 -21.69 1.46 -1.54
C PHE A 267 -20.26 2.00 -1.66
N GLY A 268 -19.25 1.15 -1.47
CA GLY A 268 -17.85 1.52 -1.71
C GLY A 268 -17.59 1.89 -3.17
N LEU A 269 -16.36 2.33 -3.44
CA LEU A 269 -15.98 2.83 -4.75
C LEU A 269 -15.88 1.72 -5.81
N ASP A 270 -16.15 2.11 -7.05
CA ASP A 270 -15.88 1.29 -8.23
C ASP A 270 -14.36 1.11 -8.39
N PRO A 271 -13.87 -0.14 -8.47
CA PRO A 271 -12.44 -0.39 -8.64
C PRO A 271 -11.82 0.30 -9.86
N ASP A 272 -12.55 0.41 -10.97
CA ASP A 272 -11.99 0.99 -12.20
C ASP A 272 -11.69 2.49 -12.01
N LEU A 273 -12.56 3.21 -11.29
CA LEU A 273 -12.36 4.62 -10.96
C LEU A 273 -11.17 4.82 -10.02
N VAL A 274 -11.05 3.98 -8.99
CA VAL A 274 -9.91 4.04 -8.05
C VAL A 274 -8.60 3.75 -8.76
N LEU A 275 -8.57 2.73 -9.62
CA LEU A 275 -7.37 2.39 -10.38
C LEU A 275 -6.99 3.49 -11.38
N GLN A 276 -7.96 4.17 -11.99
CA GLN A 276 -7.71 5.33 -12.84
C GLN A 276 -7.00 6.45 -12.08
N LEU A 277 -7.47 6.81 -10.88
CA LEU A 277 -6.86 7.83 -10.04
C LEU A 277 -5.46 7.42 -9.56
N ILE A 278 -5.27 6.17 -9.11
CA ILE A 278 -3.96 5.64 -8.72
C ILE A 278 -2.95 5.76 -9.87
N LYS A 279 -3.32 5.36 -11.09
CA LYS A 279 -2.45 5.51 -12.27
C LYS A 279 -2.11 6.97 -12.55
N SER A 280 -3.09 7.87 -12.41
CA SER A 280 -2.90 9.30 -12.62
C SER A 280 -1.91 9.90 -11.60
N ILE A 281 -2.04 9.52 -10.33
CA ILE A 281 -1.12 9.91 -9.25
C ILE A 281 0.29 9.37 -9.53
N ILE A 282 0.44 8.11 -9.96
CA ILE A 282 1.74 7.53 -10.32
C ILE A 282 2.42 8.33 -11.44
N LYS A 283 1.66 8.76 -12.45
CA LYS A 283 2.18 9.55 -13.58
C LYS A 283 2.78 10.89 -13.18
N THR A 284 2.50 11.41 -11.97
CA THR A 284 3.19 12.59 -11.44
C THR A 284 4.70 12.38 -11.26
N GLY A 285 5.15 11.13 -11.16
CA GLY A 285 6.54 10.78 -10.83
C GLY A 285 6.94 11.04 -9.38
N LYS A 286 5.97 11.43 -8.53
CA LYS A 286 6.22 11.78 -7.12
C LYS A 286 6.02 10.60 -6.17
N VAL A 287 5.32 9.54 -6.61
CA VAL A 287 5.07 8.36 -5.79
C VAL A 287 6.38 7.66 -5.49
N CYS A 288 6.75 7.55 -4.22
CA CYS A 288 7.96 6.86 -3.81
C CYS A 288 7.73 5.46 -3.27
N SER A 289 6.48 5.15 -2.88
CA SER A 289 6.09 3.83 -2.41
C SER A 289 4.57 3.69 -2.35
N ILE A 290 4.10 2.44 -2.37
CA ILE A 290 2.67 2.10 -2.25
C ILE A 290 2.43 0.89 -1.37
N ASP A 291 1.33 0.88 -0.60
CA ASP A 291 0.82 -0.34 0.03
C ASP A 291 -0.67 -0.62 -0.21
N PHE A 292 -1.02 -1.88 0.04
CA PHE A 292 -2.37 -2.42 -0.04
C PHE A 292 -2.73 -3.09 1.29
N ALA A 293 -3.71 -2.53 2.01
CA ALA A 293 -4.11 -3.00 3.33
C ALA A 293 -5.50 -3.68 3.32
N GLU A 294 -5.84 -4.33 4.44
CA GLU A 294 -7.15 -4.90 4.78
C GLU A 294 -7.64 -6.10 3.93
N VAL A 295 -6.79 -6.68 3.08
CA VAL A 295 -7.13 -7.94 2.39
C VAL A 295 -7.18 -9.09 3.39
N SER A 296 -8.37 -9.65 3.61
CA SER A 296 -8.65 -10.71 4.57
C SER A 296 -9.20 -11.96 3.87
N PRO A 297 -8.36 -12.97 3.57
CA PRO A 297 -8.75 -14.16 2.81
C PRO A 297 -9.87 -14.98 3.46
N ARG A 298 -10.05 -14.84 4.78
CA ARG A 298 -11.13 -15.53 5.51
C ARG A 298 -12.53 -15.10 5.04
N PHE A 299 -12.66 -13.87 4.55
CA PHE A 299 -13.92 -13.31 4.07
C PHE A 299 -13.97 -13.24 2.53
N ASP A 300 -12.93 -13.72 1.86
CA ASP A 300 -12.79 -13.57 0.42
C ASP A 300 -13.38 -14.77 -0.32
N ALA A 301 -14.48 -14.55 -1.03
CA ALA A 301 -15.12 -15.59 -1.83
C ALA A 301 -14.37 -15.75 -3.17
N ASP A 302 -13.88 -16.96 -3.45
CA ASP A 302 -13.10 -17.28 -4.66
C ASP A 302 -11.86 -16.38 -4.88
N ASN A 303 -11.24 -15.93 -3.77
CA ASN A 303 -10.11 -15.00 -3.79
C ASN A 303 -10.39 -13.72 -4.60
N ARG A 304 -11.64 -13.27 -4.68
CA ARG A 304 -12.06 -12.13 -5.51
C ARG A 304 -11.31 -10.84 -5.13
N THR A 305 -11.22 -10.54 -3.83
CA THR A 305 -10.47 -9.39 -3.32
C THR A 305 -8.98 -9.54 -3.60
N ALA A 306 -8.38 -10.70 -3.31
CA ALA A 306 -6.96 -10.92 -3.53
C ALA A 306 -6.58 -10.81 -5.03
N LYS A 307 -7.41 -11.36 -5.93
CA LYS A 307 -7.26 -11.22 -7.39
C LYS A 307 -7.37 -9.77 -7.84
N LEU A 308 -8.31 -9.02 -7.27
CA LEU A 308 -8.50 -7.60 -7.59
C LEU A 308 -7.27 -6.76 -7.19
N ILE A 309 -6.77 -6.92 -5.96
CA ILE A 309 -5.57 -6.22 -5.50
C ILE A 309 -4.34 -6.65 -6.28
N ALA A 310 -4.26 -7.93 -6.66
CA ALA A 310 -3.25 -8.37 -7.59
C ALA A 310 -3.36 -7.54 -8.90
N VAL A 311 -4.51 -7.48 -9.57
CA VAL A 311 -4.66 -6.69 -10.81
C VAL A 311 -4.24 -5.23 -10.63
N TYR A 312 -4.51 -4.63 -9.46
CA TYR A 312 -4.01 -3.29 -9.13
C TYR A 312 -2.48 -3.23 -9.11
N ILE A 313 -1.81 -4.18 -8.44
CA ILE A 313 -0.34 -4.26 -8.40
C ILE A 313 0.24 -4.38 -9.81
N TYR A 314 -0.35 -5.22 -10.68
CA TYR A 314 0.07 -5.33 -12.08
C TYR A 314 0.01 -3.97 -12.79
N ALA A 315 -1.13 -3.29 -12.65
CA ALA A 315 -1.39 -2.03 -13.29
C ALA A 315 -0.53 -0.89 -12.74
N VAL A 316 -0.23 -0.91 -11.43
CA VAL A 316 0.68 0.01 -10.75
C VAL A 316 2.10 -0.14 -11.25
N ILE A 317 2.61 -1.38 -11.35
CA ILE A 317 3.95 -1.64 -11.89
C ILE A 317 4.07 -1.14 -13.32
N ASN A 318 3.08 -1.42 -14.18
CA ASN A 318 3.09 -0.90 -15.55
C ASN A 318 3.07 0.63 -15.58
N ALA A 319 2.26 1.28 -14.74
CA ALA A 319 2.22 2.74 -14.67
C ALA A 319 3.55 3.35 -14.21
N ILE A 320 4.25 2.72 -13.27
CA ILE A 320 5.60 3.12 -12.83
C ILE A 320 6.59 2.98 -13.99
N ILE A 321 6.55 1.85 -14.71
CA ILE A 321 7.41 1.61 -15.88
C ILE A 321 7.18 2.68 -16.96
N GLU A 322 5.93 2.91 -17.34
CA GLU A 322 5.55 3.91 -18.35
C GLU A 322 5.99 5.32 -17.94
N GLN A 323 5.79 5.69 -16.68
CA GLN A 323 6.15 7.01 -16.16
C GLN A 323 7.67 7.25 -16.25
N GLN A 324 8.49 6.25 -15.90
CA GLN A 324 9.94 6.39 -15.91
C GLN A 324 10.55 6.36 -17.32
N ILE A 325 9.95 5.59 -18.24
CA ILE A 325 10.30 5.64 -19.67
C ILE A 325 10.03 7.04 -20.24
N ASN A 326 8.88 7.64 -19.91
CA ASN A 326 8.52 8.98 -20.40
C ASN A 326 9.38 10.11 -19.83
N GLN A 327 10.03 9.92 -18.67
CA GLN A 327 11.00 10.89 -18.13
C GLN A 327 12.41 10.76 -18.72
N SER A 328 12.71 9.63 -19.37
CA SER A 328 14.02 9.37 -19.97
C SER A 328 14.13 9.86 -21.42
N HIS A 329 13.04 10.39 -21.97
CA HIS A 329 12.90 10.98 -23.32
C HIS A 329 12.61 12.48 -23.22
#